data_AF-A0A957E7X0-F1
#
_entry.id   AF-A0A957E7X0-F1
#
_cell.length_a   1.000
_cell.length_b   1.000
_cell.length_c   1.000
_cell.angle_alpha   90.00
_cell.angle_beta   90.00
_cell.angle_gamma   90.00
#
_symmetry.space_group_name_H-M   'P 1'
#
loop_
_entity.id
_entity.type
_entity.pdbx_description
1 polymer ?
#
loop_
_entity_poly.entity_id
_entity_poly.type
_entity_poly.pdbx_seq_one_letter_code
_entity_poly.pdbx_strand_id
1 'polypeptide(L)'
;MSKNNLPDLYELWDYNAPEATAVTFRTILPQAKQAGDVGYTVELLTQIARTEGLQGNFAAAHTLLDEAEALITVDMIIPQMRFLLERGRAYNSAGEQETAVVLFKQAYDLGLQVGQSADYHTVDAAHMLGIAMPTNDERLSWNLLALELSGKTAVPRAQNWRGSLLNNIGWSYHDRGDYEQALAIFKEAYAWHEVYAQDKPERIRIARWCIGRTYRSLERYNEALTIQENLAAEYAQLDESPDGFVYEEIGECLLAMGREREARPYFAQAKVRSTTQRLSRT
;
A
#
# COMPACT_ATOMS: atom_id res chain seq x y z
N MET A 1 32.06 -4.13 23.61
CA MET A 1 30.77 -3.46 23.90
C MET A 1 29.74 -4.12 23.01
N SER A 2 28.62 -4.62 23.57
CA SER A 2 27.77 -5.59 22.88
C SER A 2 27.08 -5.00 21.64
N LYS A 3 27.02 -5.79 20.56
CA LYS A 3 26.30 -5.51 19.30
C LYS A 3 24.76 -5.41 19.46
N ASN A 4 24.22 -5.35 20.67
CA ASN A 4 22.87 -5.86 20.98
C ASN A 4 21.86 -4.85 21.54
N ASN A 5 21.97 -3.56 21.24
CA ASN A 5 21.04 -2.56 21.82
C ASN A 5 20.41 -1.60 20.80
N LEU A 6 20.47 -1.92 19.51
CA LEU A 6 19.76 -1.15 18.48
C LEU A 6 18.35 -1.75 18.28
N PRO A 7 17.28 -0.94 18.29
CA PRO A 7 15.92 -1.42 18.18
C PRO A 7 15.61 -1.93 16.77
N ASP A 8 14.64 -2.84 16.65
CA ASP A 8 14.10 -3.22 15.35
C ASP A 8 13.34 -2.03 14.75
N LEU A 9 13.83 -1.53 13.60
CA LEU A 9 13.23 -0.41 12.88
C LEU A 9 11.76 -0.65 12.53
N TYR A 10 11.37 -1.91 12.38
CA TYR A 10 10.03 -2.30 12.00
C TYR A 10 8.99 -2.13 13.10
N GLU A 11 9.39 -2.32 14.36
CA GLU A 11 8.51 -2.14 15.51
C GLU A 11 8.29 -0.67 15.85
N LEU A 12 9.17 0.21 15.34
CA LEU A 12 9.14 1.65 15.57
C LEU A 12 8.34 2.44 14.54
N TRP A 13 7.90 1.80 13.45
CA TRP A 13 7.15 2.48 12.40
C TRP A 13 5.70 2.73 12.80
N ASP A 14 5.27 3.99 12.76
CA ASP A 14 3.87 4.38 12.66
C ASP A 14 3.60 5.03 11.31
N TYR A 15 2.94 4.28 10.42
CA TYR A 15 2.60 4.74 9.07
C TYR A 15 1.51 5.82 9.05
N ASN A 16 0.77 6.00 10.14
CA ASN A 16 -0.22 7.08 10.28
C ASN A 16 0.41 8.38 10.81
N ALA A 17 1.65 8.32 11.30
CA ALA A 17 2.39 9.47 11.84
C ALA A 17 3.86 9.45 11.35
N PRO A 18 4.11 9.66 10.04
CA PRO A 18 5.46 9.62 9.48
C PRO A 18 6.39 10.66 10.10
N GLU A 19 5.89 11.82 10.53
CA GLU A 19 6.66 12.86 11.22
C GLU A 19 7.18 12.36 12.58
N ALA A 20 6.30 11.74 13.37
CA ALA A 20 6.66 11.20 14.69
C ALA A 20 7.65 10.03 14.56
N THR A 21 7.45 9.19 13.54
CA THR A 21 8.39 8.13 13.19
C THR A 21 9.76 8.71 12.82
N ALA A 22 9.80 9.80 12.03
CA ALA A 22 11.04 10.47 11.66
C ALA A 22 11.83 10.97 12.87
N VAL A 23 11.14 11.58 13.85
CA VAL A 23 11.76 12.05 15.11
C VAL A 23 12.38 10.89 15.88
N THR A 24 11.65 9.77 16.00
CA THR A 24 12.13 8.56 16.67
C THR A 24 13.41 8.04 16.01
N PHE A 25 13.41 7.87 14.68
CA PHE A 25 14.57 7.39 13.94
C PHE A 25 15.77 8.32 14.02
N ARG A 26 15.56 9.65 13.92
CA ARG A 26 16.65 10.63 14.05
C ARG A 26 17.29 10.62 15.44
N THR A 27 16.54 10.27 16.48
CA THR A 27 17.07 10.13 17.85
C THR A 27 17.99 8.91 17.99
N ILE A 28 17.72 7.84 17.23
CA ILE A 28 18.52 6.59 17.25
C ILE A 28 19.79 6.72 16.39
N LEU A 29 19.77 7.55 15.35
CA LEU A 29 20.84 7.64 14.35
C LEU A 29 22.26 7.89 14.94
N PRO A 30 22.47 8.79 15.92
CA PRO A 30 23.78 8.97 16.54
C PRO A 30 24.30 7.69 17.22
N GLN A 31 23.42 6.96 17.91
CA GLN A 31 23.77 5.70 18.58
C GLN A 31 24.09 4.61 17.55
N ALA A 32 23.33 4.52 16.46
CA ALA A 32 23.61 3.60 15.36
C ALA A 32 25.00 3.83 14.76
N LYS A 33 25.34 5.10 14.47
CA LYS A 33 26.67 5.48 13.98
C LYS A 33 27.78 5.14 14.97
N GLN A 34 27.57 5.39 16.26
CA GLN A 34 28.55 5.07 17.30
C GLN A 34 28.76 3.56 17.50
N ALA A 35 27.70 2.75 17.31
CA ALA A 35 27.78 1.30 17.42
C ALA A 35 28.63 0.65 16.32
N GLY A 36 28.89 1.37 15.22
CA GLY A 36 29.71 0.89 14.11
C GLY A 36 29.02 -0.16 13.22
N ASP A 37 27.70 -0.37 13.39
CA ASP A 37 26.91 -1.20 12.49
C ASP A 37 26.50 -0.37 11.25
N VAL A 38 27.35 -0.46 10.22
CA VAL A 38 27.16 0.30 8.98
C VAL A 38 25.89 -0.15 8.26
N GLY A 39 25.59 -1.45 8.25
CA GLY A 39 24.38 -1.99 7.63
C GLY A 39 23.13 -1.41 8.27
N TYR A 40 23.01 -1.48 9.60
CA TYR A 40 21.90 -0.87 10.33
C TYR A 40 21.80 0.64 10.10
N THR A 41 22.94 1.35 10.06
CA THR A 41 22.97 2.79 9.81
C THR A 41 22.40 3.14 8.43
N VAL A 42 22.77 2.39 7.39
CA VAL A 42 22.20 2.51 6.04
C VAL A 42 20.69 2.26 6.09
N GLU A 43 20.24 1.16 6.70
CA GLU A 43 18.82 0.86 6.79
C GLU A 43 18.05 2.00 7.48
N LEU A 44 18.55 2.51 8.61
CA LEU A 44 17.94 3.61 9.34
C LEU A 44 17.85 4.90 8.49
N LEU A 45 18.91 5.25 7.76
CA LEU A 45 18.89 6.40 6.84
C LEU A 45 17.82 6.24 5.76
N THR A 46 17.67 5.05 5.16
CA THR A 46 16.62 4.79 4.17
C THR A 46 15.22 4.94 4.77
N GLN A 47 15.03 4.54 6.04
CA GLN A 47 13.73 4.67 6.69
C GLN A 47 13.40 6.12 7.07
N ILE A 48 14.39 6.93 7.46
CA ILE A 48 14.20 8.39 7.61
C ILE A 48 13.89 9.01 6.24
N ALA A 49 14.57 8.61 5.17
CA ALA A 49 14.25 9.10 3.83
C ALA A 49 12.82 8.75 3.41
N ARG A 50 12.34 7.56 3.79
CA ARG A 50 10.94 7.15 3.55
C ARG A 50 9.95 8.07 4.27
N THR A 51 10.20 8.47 5.50
CA THR A 51 9.31 9.40 6.22
C THR A 51 9.29 10.78 5.55
N GLU A 52 10.43 11.28 5.08
CA GLU A 52 10.51 12.53 4.30
C GLU A 52 9.73 12.43 2.98
N GLY A 53 9.88 11.31 2.26
CA GLY A 53 9.16 11.06 1.01
C GLY A 53 7.64 11.01 1.19
N LEU A 54 7.14 10.41 2.28
CA LEU A 54 5.71 10.40 2.61
C LEU A 54 5.14 11.80 2.91
N GLN A 55 5.99 12.72 3.35
CA GLN A 55 5.65 14.13 3.59
C GLN A 55 5.83 15.02 2.35
N GLY A 56 6.29 14.45 1.22
CA GLY A 56 6.59 15.21 0.00
C GLY A 56 7.94 15.94 0.03
N ASN A 57 8.78 15.72 1.05
CA ASN A 57 10.09 16.34 1.18
C ASN A 57 11.16 15.60 0.36
N PHE A 58 10.96 15.46 -0.95
CA PHE A 58 11.79 14.58 -1.80
C PHE A 58 13.28 14.96 -1.84
N ALA A 59 13.62 16.25 -1.80
CA ALA A 59 15.01 16.70 -1.76
C ALA A 59 15.72 16.27 -0.45
N ALA A 60 15.02 16.31 0.68
CA ALA A 60 15.55 15.84 1.96
C ALA A 60 15.70 14.31 1.96
N ALA A 61 14.73 13.59 1.39
CA ALA A 61 14.81 12.15 1.19
C ALA A 61 16.05 11.77 0.36
N HIS A 62 16.29 12.43 -0.77
CA HIS A 62 17.45 12.17 -1.61
C HIS A 62 18.78 12.48 -0.91
N THR A 63 18.86 13.58 -0.14
CA THR A 63 20.07 13.89 0.64
C THR A 63 20.42 12.78 1.62
N LEU A 64 19.43 12.22 2.32
CA LEU A 64 19.63 11.09 3.25
C LEU A 64 20.03 9.81 2.51
N LEU A 65 19.48 9.59 1.33
CA LEU A 65 19.80 8.43 0.51
C LEU A 65 21.20 8.54 -0.11
N ASP A 66 21.69 9.75 -0.41
CA ASP A 66 23.08 9.97 -0.85
C ASP A 66 24.06 9.61 0.27
N GLU A 67 23.73 9.97 1.52
CA GLU A 67 24.50 9.55 2.70
C GLU A 67 24.49 8.03 2.87
N ALA A 68 23.34 7.39 2.70
CA ALA A 68 23.22 5.93 2.77
C ALA A 68 24.04 5.23 1.67
N GLU A 69 23.96 5.74 0.44
CA GLU A 69 24.69 5.22 -0.73
C GLU A 69 26.21 5.26 -0.53
N ALA A 70 26.73 6.35 0.04
CA ALA A 70 28.15 6.50 0.32
C ALA A 70 28.70 5.47 1.32
N LEU A 71 27.84 4.82 2.11
CA LEU A 71 28.21 3.82 3.10
C LEU A 71 28.06 2.37 2.59
N ILE A 72 27.32 2.16 1.50
CA ILE A 72 27.00 0.82 1.00
C ILE A 72 28.25 0.18 0.36
N THR A 73 28.52 -1.06 0.73
CA THR A 73 29.51 -1.92 0.08
C THR A 73 28.84 -3.08 -0.66
N VAL A 74 29.56 -3.72 -1.59
CA VAL A 74 29.03 -4.76 -2.50
C VAL A 74 28.44 -5.98 -1.78
N ASP A 75 28.86 -6.25 -0.54
CA ASP A 75 28.38 -7.35 0.29
C ASP A 75 27.11 -7.01 1.09
N MET A 76 26.71 -5.73 1.15
CA MET A 76 25.54 -5.25 1.89
C MET A 76 24.26 -5.33 1.05
N ILE A 77 23.91 -6.53 0.56
CA ILE A 77 22.82 -6.67 -0.41
C ILE A 77 21.46 -6.18 0.15
N ILE A 78 21.10 -6.53 1.38
CA ILE A 78 19.81 -6.10 1.97
C ILE A 78 19.76 -4.58 2.19
N PRO A 79 20.77 -3.92 2.81
CA PRO A 79 20.84 -2.45 2.84
C PRO A 79 20.78 -1.81 1.45
N GLN A 80 21.46 -2.38 0.45
CA GLN A 80 21.42 -1.90 -0.93
C GLN A 80 20.02 -2.01 -1.55
N MET A 81 19.32 -3.14 -1.36
CA MET A 81 17.94 -3.30 -1.82
C MET A 81 17.02 -2.26 -1.19
N ARG A 82 17.12 -2.01 0.13
CA ARG A 82 16.33 -0.97 0.80
C ARG A 82 16.62 0.41 0.25
N PHE A 83 17.90 0.74 0.05
CA PHE A 83 18.29 2.00 -0.55
C PHE A 83 17.63 2.20 -1.92
N LEU A 84 17.73 1.19 -2.80
CA LEU A 84 17.12 1.24 -4.14
C LEU A 84 15.60 1.38 -4.07
N LEU A 85 14.94 0.65 -3.16
CA LEU A 85 13.50 0.74 -2.93
C LEU A 85 13.07 2.14 -2.48
N GLU A 86 13.74 2.72 -1.49
CA GLU A 86 13.35 4.03 -0.96
C GLU A 86 13.72 5.17 -1.92
N ARG A 87 14.85 5.07 -2.63
CA ARG A 87 15.19 5.99 -3.73
C ARG A 87 14.17 5.92 -4.86
N GLY A 88 13.78 4.71 -5.26
CA GLY A 88 12.74 4.50 -6.26
C GLY A 88 11.39 5.07 -5.84
N ARG A 89 10.99 4.90 -4.57
CA ARG A 89 9.75 5.48 -4.03
C ARG A 89 9.78 7.01 -4.06
N ALA A 90 10.89 7.64 -3.69
CA ALA A 90 11.04 9.09 -3.75
C ALA A 90 10.86 9.62 -5.19
N TYR A 91 11.52 9.00 -6.18
CA TYR A 91 11.33 9.36 -7.59
C TYR A 91 9.91 9.11 -8.08
N ASN A 92 9.32 7.96 -7.75
CA ASN A 92 7.96 7.62 -8.18
C ASN A 92 6.94 8.63 -7.65
N SER A 93 7.04 9.00 -6.38
CA SER A 93 6.16 9.99 -5.75
C SER A 93 6.39 11.41 -6.27
N ALA A 94 7.60 11.73 -6.76
CA ALA A 94 7.92 12.98 -7.43
C ALA A 94 7.47 13.03 -8.90
N GLY A 95 6.91 11.94 -9.43
CA GLY A 95 6.46 11.83 -10.83
C GLY A 95 7.54 11.35 -11.80
N GLU A 96 8.74 11.01 -11.33
CA GLU A 96 9.86 10.48 -12.12
C GLU A 96 9.79 8.95 -12.22
N GLN A 97 8.70 8.47 -12.82
CA GLN A 97 8.34 7.05 -12.84
C GLN A 97 9.38 6.16 -13.56
N GLU A 98 9.97 6.63 -14.66
CA GLU A 98 10.98 5.87 -15.42
C GLU A 98 12.23 5.58 -14.57
N THR A 99 12.72 6.60 -13.85
CA THR A 99 13.86 6.47 -12.91
C THR A 99 13.53 5.49 -11.80
N ALA A 100 12.32 5.57 -11.24
CA ALA A 100 11.87 4.66 -10.19
C ALA A 100 11.85 3.20 -10.65
N VAL A 101 11.35 2.93 -11.86
CA VAL A 101 11.30 1.57 -12.43
C VAL A 101 12.70 0.96 -12.54
N VAL A 102 13.70 1.73 -12.97
CA VAL A 102 15.09 1.24 -13.04
C VAL A 102 15.57 0.77 -11.67
N LEU A 103 15.34 1.58 -10.63
CA LEU A 103 15.78 1.28 -9.27
C LEU A 103 15.04 0.07 -8.67
N PHE A 104 13.73 -0.03 -8.89
CA PHE A 104 12.96 -1.18 -8.42
C PHE A 104 13.37 -2.48 -9.12
N LYS A 105 13.70 -2.44 -10.42
CA LYS A 105 14.23 -3.60 -11.14
C LYS A 105 15.58 -4.04 -10.56
N GLN A 106 16.49 -3.10 -10.30
CA GLN A 106 17.76 -3.41 -9.67
C GLN A 106 17.57 -4.05 -8.29
N ALA A 107 16.65 -3.53 -7.47
CA ALA A 107 16.32 -4.13 -6.17
C ALA A 107 15.77 -5.56 -6.32
N TYR A 108 14.87 -5.78 -7.28
CA TYR A 108 14.31 -7.09 -7.57
C TYR A 108 15.39 -8.10 -8.01
N ASP A 109 16.28 -7.70 -8.93
CA ASP A 109 17.34 -8.55 -9.44
C ASP A 109 18.35 -8.95 -8.35
N LEU A 110 18.68 -8.03 -7.42
CA LEU A 110 19.48 -8.35 -6.23
C LEU A 110 18.78 -9.37 -5.33
N GLY A 111 17.47 -9.22 -5.15
CA GLY A 111 16.65 -10.16 -4.38
C GLY A 111 16.70 -11.58 -4.96
N LEU A 112 16.65 -11.71 -6.29
CA LEU A 112 16.77 -13.00 -6.95
C LEU A 112 18.14 -13.66 -6.76
N GLN A 113 19.23 -12.89 -6.65
CA GLN A 113 20.57 -13.42 -6.40
C GLN A 113 20.71 -14.01 -5.00
N VAL A 114 20.03 -13.42 -4.02
CA VAL A 114 20.11 -13.81 -2.60
C VAL A 114 19.11 -14.91 -2.25
N GLY A 115 17.94 -14.92 -2.89
CA GLY A 115 16.88 -15.89 -2.64
C GLY A 115 16.15 -15.62 -1.32
N GLN A 116 15.84 -16.69 -0.58
CA GLN A 116 14.86 -16.66 0.52
C GLN A 116 15.16 -15.66 1.64
N SER A 117 16.43 -15.34 1.92
CA SER A 117 16.79 -14.36 2.95
C SER A 117 16.47 -12.91 2.56
N ALA A 118 16.15 -12.65 1.29
CA ALA A 118 15.73 -11.34 0.78
C ALA A 118 14.24 -11.28 0.41
N ASP A 119 13.44 -12.33 0.66
CA ASP A 119 12.06 -12.47 0.18
C ASP A 119 11.19 -11.24 0.44
N TYR A 120 11.30 -10.62 1.62
CA TYR A 120 10.53 -9.42 1.94
C TYR A 120 10.78 -8.28 0.94
N HIS A 121 12.05 -7.98 0.68
CA HIS A 121 12.46 -6.92 -0.22
C HIS A 121 12.26 -7.29 -1.69
N THR A 122 12.37 -8.57 -2.05
CA THR A 122 12.06 -9.08 -3.40
C THR A 122 10.57 -8.90 -3.72
N VAL A 123 9.69 -9.28 -2.79
CA VAL A 123 8.24 -9.08 -2.94
C VAL A 123 7.91 -7.58 -2.98
N ASP A 124 8.56 -6.77 -2.13
CA ASP A 124 8.36 -5.32 -2.15
C ASP A 124 8.78 -4.69 -3.48
N ALA A 125 9.93 -5.07 -4.03
CA ALA A 125 10.40 -4.59 -5.33
C ALA A 125 9.42 -4.96 -6.46
N ALA A 126 8.95 -6.22 -6.49
CA ALA A 126 7.95 -6.66 -7.46
C ALA A 126 6.62 -5.90 -7.32
N HIS A 127 6.17 -5.65 -6.08
CA HIS A 127 4.98 -4.85 -5.81
C HIS A 127 5.16 -3.40 -6.29
N MET A 128 6.33 -2.79 -6.05
CA MET A 128 6.63 -1.44 -6.54
C MET A 128 6.67 -1.35 -8.06
N LEU A 129 7.17 -2.38 -8.75
CA LEU A 129 7.07 -2.49 -10.20
C LEU A 129 5.61 -2.63 -10.65
N GLY A 130 4.77 -3.34 -9.90
CA GLY A 130 3.33 -3.43 -10.10
C GLY A 130 2.58 -2.09 -9.98
N ILE A 131 3.20 -1.09 -9.36
CA ILE A 131 2.69 0.29 -9.28
C ILE A 131 3.31 1.17 -10.37
N ALA A 132 4.62 1.07 -10.59
CA ALA A 132 5.40 2.03 -11.36
C ALA A 132 5.57 1.67 -12.84
N MET A 133 5.14 0.49 -13.30
CA MET A 133 5.25 0.17 -14.73
C MET A 133 4.41 1.10 -15.62
N PRO A 134 4.87 1.41 -16.84
CA PRO A 134 4.23 2.42 -17.69
C PRO A 134 2.87 1.96 -18.21
N THR A 135 2.70 0.68 -18.53
CA THR A 135 1.43 0.15 -19.03
C THR A 135 0.64 -0.60 -17.97
N ASN A 136 -0.70 -0.62 -18.11
CA ASN A 136 -1.59 -1.40 -17.23
C ASN A 136 -1.25 -2.90 -17.25
N ASP A 137 -0.87 -3.41 -18.42
CA ASP A 137 -0.59 -4.84 -18.61
C ASP A 137 0.70 -5.25 -17.89
N GLU A 138 1.74 -4.42 -17.96
CA GLU A 138 2.96 -4.62 -17.18
C GLU A 138 2.69 -4.48 -15.68
N ARG A 139 1.93 -3.47 -15.25
CA ARG A 139 1.52 -3.31 -13.84
C ARG A 139 0.81 -4.56 -13.32
N LEU A 140 -0.17 -5.06 -14.06
CA LEU A 140 -0.88 -6.30 -13.71
C LEU A 140 0.06 -7.50 -13.65
N SER A 141 0.95 -7.65 -14.63
CA SER A 141 1.92 -8.77 -14.67
C SER A 141 2.83 -8.77 -13.44
N TRP A 142 3.33 -7.61 -13.03
CA TRP A 142 4.17 -7.47 -11.85
C TRP A 142 3.40 -7.66 -10.55
N ASN A 143 2.16 -7.17 -10.45
CA ASN A 143 1.33 -7.43 -9.27
C ASN A 143 1.00 -8.92 -9.12
N LEU A 144 0.69 -9.63 -10.22
CA LEU A 144 0.48 -11.08 -10.20
C LEU A 144 1.74 -11.83 -9.77
N LEU A 145 2.91 -11.45 -10.29
CA LEU A 145 4.19 -12.01 -9.88
C LEU A 145 4.46 -11.78 -8.39
N ALA A 146 4.25 -10.56 -7.88
CA ALA A 146 4.41 -10.24 -6.48
C ALA A 146 3.43 -11.04 -5.59
N LEU A 147 2.19 -11.24 -6.03
CA LEU A 147 1.21 -12.07 -5.33
C LEU A 147 1.66 -13.53 -5.26
N GLU A 148 2.19 -14.08 -6.35
CA GLU A 148 2.74 -15.43 -6.39
C GLU A 148 3.93 -15.57 -5.43
N LEU A 149 4.89 -14.64 -5.48
CA LEU A 149 6.07 -14.62 -4.59
C LEU A 149 5.65 -14.54 -3.11
N SER A 150 4.70 -13.66 -2.79
CA SER A 150 4.17 -13.52 -1.43
C SER A 150 3.43 -14.77 -0.94
N GLY A 151 2.93 -15.63 -1.83
CA GLY A 151 2.29 -16.90 -1.48
C GLY A 151 3.28 -18.06 -1.28
N LYS A 152 4.47 -17.97 -1.88
CA LYS A 152 5.53 -19.00 -1.81
C LYS A 152 6.48 -18.82 -0.63
N THR A 153 6.64 -17.59 -0.15
CA THR A 153 7.57 -17.28 0.94
C THR A 153 7.05 -17.74 2.31
N ALA A 154 7.96 -18.21 3.15
CA ALA A 154 7.69 -18.51 4.56
C ALA A 154 7.86 -17.28 5.48
N VAL A 155 8.32 -16.14 4.96
CA VAL A 155 8.55 -14.91 5.73
C VAL A 155 7.21 -14.21 5.97
N PRO A 156 6.65 -14.18 7.20
CA PRO A 156 5.30 -13.67 7.44
C PRO A 156 5.14 -12.20 7.01
N ARG A 157 6.18 -11.39 7.23
CA ARG A 157 6.19 -9.98 6.81
C ARG A 157 6.05 -9.80 5.29
N ALA A 158 6.62 -10.71 4.50
CA ALA A 158 6.50 -10.66 3.04
C ALA A 158 5.09 -11.06 2.58
N GLN A 159 4.39 -11.91 3.34
CA GLN A 159 2.99 -12.27 3.08
C GLN A 159 2.02 -11.10 3.34
N ASN A 160 2.40 -10.12 4.18
CA ASN A 160 1.55 -8.95 4.47
C ASN A 160 1.29 -8.06 3.24
N TRP A 161 2.09 -8.18 2.17
CA TRP A 161 1.84 -7.49 0.90
C TRP A 161 0.59 -8.01 0.18
N ARG A 162 0.11 -9.22 0.48
CA ARG A 162 -1.02 -9.87 -0.20
C ARG A 162 -2.27 -9.01 -0.26
N GLY A 163 -2.65 -8.37 0.84
CA GLY A 163 -3.84 -7.51 0.87
C GLY A 163 -3.78 -6.37 -0.14
N SER A 164 -2.67 -5.64 -0.18
CA SER A 164 -2.45 -4.55 -1.14
C SER A 164 -2.37 -5.05 -2.58
N LEU A 165 -1.70 -6.18 -2.80
CA LEU A 165 -1.57 -6.80 -4.12
C LEU A 165 -2.92 -7.24 -4.68
N LEU A 166 -3.74 -7.93 -3.88
CA LEU A 166 -5.08 -8.36 -4.29
C LEU A 166 -5.96 -7.15 -4.63
N ASN A 167 -5.91 -6.07 -3.85
CA ASN A 167 -6.63 -4.86 -4.19
C ASN A 167 -6.20 -4.28 -5.54
N ASN A 168 -4.88 -4.13 -5.78
CA ASN A 168 -4.36 -3.57 -7.03
C ASN A 168 -4.70 -4.44 -8.26
N ILE A 169 -4.64 -5.76 -8.11
CA ILE A 169 -5.00 -6.72 -9.17
C ILE A 169 -6.50 -6.63 -9.46
N GLY A 170 -7.34 -6.58 -8.43
CA GLY A 170 -8.79 -6.45 -8.57
C GLY A 170 -9.17 -5.20 -9.38
N TRP A 171 -8.56 -4.06 -9.04
CA TRP A 171 -8.75 -2.82 -9.79
C TRP A 171 -8.19 -2.88 -11.21
N SER A 172 -7.04 -3.53 -11.42
CA SER A 172 -6.48 -3.70 -12.76
C SER A 172 -7.39 -4.50 -13.68
N TYR A 173 -8.02 -5.59 -13.19
CA TYR A 173 -9.03 -6.32 -13.95
C TYR A 173 -10.32 -5.50 -14.13
N HIS A 174 -10.72 -4.75 -13.09
CA HIS A 174 -11.89 -3.89 -13.16
C HIS A 174 -11.75 -2.84 -14.26
N ASP A 175 -10.63 -2.13 -14.31
CA ASP A 175 -10.33 -1.08 -15.31
C ASP A 175 -10.24 -1.64 -16.74
N ARG A 176 -9.87 -2.93 -16.88
CA ARG A 176 -9.86 -3.66 -18.15
C ARG A 176 -11.26 -4.12 -18.60
N GLY A 177 -12.28 -4.00 -17.75
CA GLY A 177 -13.62 -4.52 -18.00
C GLY A 177 -13.79 -6.01 -17.68
N ASP A 178 -12.75 -6.67 -17.17
CA ASP A 178 -12.77 -8.09 -16.79
C ASP A 178 -13.42 -8.27 -15.40
N TYR A 179 -14.68 -7.84 -15.27
CA TYR A 179 -15.36 -7.70 -13.98
C TYR A 179 -15.51 -9.02 -13.21
N GLU A 180 -15.64 -10.16 -13.91
CA GLU A 180 -15.69 -11.47 -13.24
C GLU A 180 -14.34 -11.83 -12.57
N GLN A 181 -13.22 -11.51 -13.23
CA GLN A 181 -11.91 -11.73 -12.62
C GLN A 181 -11.64 -10.73 -11.50
N ALA A 182 -12.04 -9.46 -11.67
CA ALA A 182 -11.99 -8.49 -10.60
C ALA A 182 -12.77 -8.97 -9.36
N LEU A 183 -13.98 -9.50 -9.56
CA LEU A 183 -14.82 -10.02 -8.49
C LEU A 183 -14.16 -11.21 -7.76
N ALA A 184 -13.57 -12.15 -8.51
CA ALA A 184 -12.86 -13.28 -7.92
C ALA A 184 -11.69 -12.81 -7.04
N ILE A 185 -10.90 -11.86 -7.53
CA ILE A 185 -9.75 -11.30 -6.80
C ILE A 185 -10.19 -10.50 -5.56
N PHE A 186 -11.24 -9.66 -5.66
CA PHE A 186 -11.74 -8.93 -4.50
C PHE A 186 -12.35 -9.84 -3.43
N LYS A 187 -12.96 -10.98 -3.83
CA LYS A 187 -13.39 -12.02 -2.89
C LYS A 187 -12.22 -12.70 -2.19
N GLU A 188 -11.13 -12.97 -2.91
CA GLU A 188 -9.89 -13.45 -2.29
C GLU A 188 -9.32 -12.41 -1.30
N ALA A 189 -9.34 -11.12 -1.66
CA ALA A 189 -8.91 -10.02 -0.78
C ALA A 189 -9.74 -9.99 0.51
N TYR A 190 -11.06 -10.09 0.39
CA TYR A 190 -11.97 -10.15 1.53
C TYR A 190 -11.66 -11.32 2.45
N ALA A 191 -11.57 -12.54 1.91
CA ALA A 191 -11.25 -13.75 2.68
C ALA A 191 -9.88 -13.65 3.36
N TRP A 192 -8.89 -13.06 2.69
CA TRP A 192 -7.58 -12.82 3.29
C TRP A 192 -7.68 -11.84 4.48
N HIS A 193 -8.41 -10.74 4.32
CA HIS A 193 -8.57 -9.75 5.40
C HIS A 193 -9.35 -10.29 6.61
N GLU A 194 -10.34 -11.15 6.39
CA GLU A 194 -11.07 -11.82 7.49
C GLU A 194 -10.16 -12.68 8.37
N VAL A 195 -9.13 -13.29 7.79
CA VAL A 195 -8.19 -14.16 8.52
C VAL A 195 -7.03 -13.36 9.12
N TYR A 196 -6.46 -12.40 8.38
CA TYR A 196 -5.16 -11.80 8.69
C TYR A 196 -5.19 -10.31 9.06
N ALA A 197 -6.35 -9.65 9.00
CA ALA A 197 -6.49 -8.22 9.27
C ALA A 197 -7.64 -7.91 10.26
N GLN A 198 -7.85 -8.79 11.23
CA GLN A 198 -8.92 -8.64 12.23
C GLN A 198 -8.71 -7.42 13.15
N ASP A 199 -7.46 -6.98 13.31
CA ASP A 199 -7.08 -5.75 14.01
C ASP A 199 -7.31 -4.48 13.17
N LYS A 200 -7.72 -4.65 11.90
CA LYS A 200 -7.85 -3.60 10.88
C LYS A 200 -9.19 -3.74 10.12
N PRO A 201 -10.33 -3.54 10.82
CA PRO A 201 -11.66 -3.76 10.25
C PRO A 201 -11.96 -2.88 9.03
N GLU A 202 -11.29 -1.73 8.88
CA GLU A 202 -11.38 -0.86 7.71
C GLU A 202 -10.99 -1.58 6.41
N ARG A 203 -10.02 -2.50 6.45
CA ARG A 203 -9.59 -3.27 5.27
C ARG A 203 -10.67 -4.25 4.80
N ILE A 204 -11.38 -4.86 5.75
CA ILE A 204 -12.52 -5.75 5.47
C ILE A 204 -13.66 -4.95 4.82
N ARG A 205 -13.95 -3.76 5.35
CA ARG A 205 -14.97 -2.86 4.78
C ARG A 205 -14.63 -2.41 3.36
N ILE A 206 -13.37 -2.04 3.10
CA ILE A 206 -12.89 -1.66 1.76
C ILE A 206 -13.05 -2.84 0.79
N ALA A 207 -12.64 -4.06 1.18
CA ALA A 207 -12.78 -5.23 0.32
C ALA A 207 -14.26 -5.53 -0.02
N ARG A 208 -15.17 -5.41 0.96
CA ARG A 208 -16.62 -5.52 0.72
C ARG A 208 -17.14 -4.45 -0.23
N TRP A 209 -16.67 -3.21 -0.07
CA TRP A 209 -17.04 -2.11 -0.96
C TRP A 209 -16.61 -2.41 -2.40
N CYS A 210 -15.38 -2.89 -2.62
CA CYS A 210 -14.89 -3.30 -3.94
C CYS A 210 -15.74 -4.43 -4.56
N ILE A 211 -16.16 -5.41 -3.77
CA ILE A 211 -17.07 -6.47 -4.21
C ILE A 211 -18.42 -5.87 -4.65
N GLY A 212 -19.02 -4.99 -3.83
CA GLY A 212 -20.28 -4.32 -4.15
C GLY A 212 -20.19 -3.50 -5.44
N ARG A 213 -19.14 -2.68 -5.58
CA ARG A 213 -18.85 -1.90 -6.79
C ARG A 213 -18.67 -2.78 -8.02
N THR A 214 -18.06 -3.95 -7.87
CA THR A 214 -17.87 -4.90 -8.97
C THR A 214 -19.18 -5.57 -9.37
N TYR A 215 -20.05 -5.93 -8.42
CA TYR A 215 -21.40 -6.41 -8.75
C TYR A 215 -22.21 -5.37 -9.53
N ARG A 216 -22.09 -4.08 -9.21
CA ARG A 216 -22.74 -3.02 -9.99
C ARG A 216 -22.24 -2.99 -11.43
N SER A 217 -20.93 -3.16 -11.65
CA SER A 217 -20.36 -3.26 -13.00
C SER A 217 -20.79 -4.50 -13.77
N LEU A 218 -21.14 -5.58 -13.07
CA LEU A 218 -21.75 -6.78 -13.63
C LEU A 218 -23.28 -6.66 -13.80
N GLU A 219 -23.84 -5.46 -13.60
CA GLU A 219 -25.29 -5.20 -13.63
C GLU A 219 -26.11 -5.97 -12.57
N ARG A 220 -25.43 -6.52 -11.56
CA ARG A 220 -26.02 -7.23 -10.42
C ARG A 220 -26.40 -6.26 -9.31
N TYR A 221 -27.27 -5.30 -9.65
CA TYR A 221 -27.55 -4.12 -8.84
C TYR A 221 -28.12 -4.43 -7.45
N ASN A 222 -28.96 -5.46 -7.32
CA ASN A 222 -29.53 -5.84 -6.01
C ASN A 222 -28.47 -6.37 -5.04
N GLU A 223 -27.51 -7.15 -5.54
CA GLU A 223 -26.42 -7.69 -4.72
C GLU A 223 -25.43 -6.59 -4.32
N ALA A 224 -25.11 -5.70 -5.27
CA ALA A 224 -24.34 -4.50 -4.99
C ALA A 224 -25.00 -3.64 -3.91
N LEU A 225 -26.29 -3.30 -4.09
CA LEU A 225 -27.05 -2.48 -3.15
C LEU A 225 -27.05 -3.10 -1.74
N THR A 226 -27.34 -4.40 -1.64
CA THR A 226 -27.38 -5.11 -0.34
C THR A 226 -26.05 -5.00 0.40
N ILE A 227 -24.92 -5.16 -0.30
CA ILE A 227 -23.60 -5.05 0.32
C ILE A 227 -23.36 -3.62 0.82
N GLN A 228 -23.70 -2.61 0.01
CA GLN A 228 -23.45 -1.21 0.36
C GLN A 228 -24.36 -0.72 1.49
N GLU A 229 -25.64 -1.13 1.52
CA GLU A 229 -26.56 -0.85 2.63
C GLU A 229 -26.07 -1.47 3.93
N ASN A 230 -25.58 -2.72 3.89
CA ASN A 230 -24.98 -3.36 5.07
C ASN A 230 -23.73 -2.63 5.56
N LEU A 231 -22.89 -2.11 4.66
CA LEU A 231 -21.75 -1.27 5.04
C LEU A 231 -22.19 0.06 5.67
N ALA A 232 -23.17 0.73 5.08
CA ALA A 232 -23.72 1.98 5.62
C ALA A 232 -24.31 1.79 7.03
N ALA A 233 -25.02 0.68 7.25
CA ALA A 233 -25.56 0.32 8.56
C ALA A 233 -24.47 0.02 9.60
N GLU A 234 -23.40 -0.68 9.21
CA GLU A 234 -22.26 -0.96 10.08
C GLU A 234 -21.56 0.34 10.52
N TYR A 235 -21.25 1.23 9.58
CA TYR A 235 -20.66 2.53 9.92
C TYR A 235 -21.55 3.33 10.88
N ALA A 236 -22.86 3.39 10.62
CA ALA A 236 -23.81 4.07 11.50
C ALA A 236 -23.82 3.50 12.94
N GLN A 237 -23.56 2.21 13.13
CA GLN A 237 -23.46 1.59 14.47
C GLN A 237 -22.17 1.97 15.21
N LEU A 238 -21.08 2.22 14.48
CA LEU A 238 -19.78 2.58 15.05
C LEU A 238 -19.68 4.08 15.41
N ASP A 239 -20.71 4.88 15.11
CA ASP A 239 -20.64 6.35 15.06
C ASP A 239 -19.48 6.86 14.18
N GLU A 240 -18.97 5.97 13.31
CA GLU A 240 -18.03 6.28 12.25
C GLU A 240 -18.84 6.63 11.02
N SER A 241 -18.43 7.64 10.28
CA SER A 241 -19.08 7.93 9.01
C SER A 241 -18.28 7.24 7.89
N PRO A 242 -18.93 6.48 6.99
CA PRO A 242 -18.24 6.01 5.81
C PRO A 242 -17.74 7.22 5.02
N ASP A 243 -16.65 7.05 4.27
CA ASP A 243 -16.34 7.94 3.16
C ASP A 243 -17.56 8.07 2.25
N GLY A 244 -17.72 9.21 1.57
CA GLY A 244 -18.87 9.47 0.69
C GLY A 244 -19.13 8.37 -0.36
N PHE A 245 -18.12 7.55 -0.64
CA PHE A 245 -18.13 6.43 -1.58
C PHE A 245 -19.17 5.33 -1.30
N VAL A 246 -19.49 5.01 -0.04
CA VAL A 246 -20.52 3.99 0.25
C VAL A 246 -21.90 4.51 -0.18
N TYR A 247 -22.21 5.75 0.19
CA TYR A 247 -23.47 6.38 -0.19
C TYR A 247 -23.55 6.67 -1.69
N GLU A 248 -22.43 7.03 -2.32
CA GLU A 248 -22.35 7.16 -3.78
C GLU A 248 -22.71 5.84 -4.46
N GLU A 249 -22.11 4.71 -4.05
CA GLU A 249 -22.43 3.41 -4.64
C GLU A 249 -23.88 2.98 -4.41
N ILE A 250 -24.49 3.29 -3.26
CA ILE A 250 -25.93 3.07 -3.04
C ILE A 250 -26.75 3.90 -4.04
N GLY A 251 -26.43 5.18 -4.18
CA GLY A 251 -27.09 6.09 -5.13
C GLY A 251 -26.97 5.59 -6.57
N GLU A 252 -25.78 5.17 -6.98
CA GLU A 252 -25.50 4.61 -8.31
C GLU A 252 -26.28 3.32 -8.57
N CYS A 253 -26.36 2.41 -7.59
CA CYS A 253 -27.17 1.18 -7.71
C CYS A 253 -28.65 1.51 -7.89
N LEU A 254 -29.21 2.40 -7.04
CA LEU A 254 -30.60 2.81 -7.09
C LEU A 254 -30.94 3.51 -8.41
N LEU A 255 -30.04 4.38 -8.90
CA LEU A 255 -30.19 5.05 -10.17
C LEU A 255 -30.21 4.06 -11.34
N ALA A 256 -29.29 3.08 -11.36
CA ALA A 256 -29.25 2.04 -12.37
C ALA A 256 -30.51 1.16 -12.40
N MET A 257 -31.19 1.01 -11.25
CA MET A 257 -32.49 0.33 -11.13
C MET A 257 -33.70 1.24 -11.43
N GLY A 258 -33.50 2.48 -11.84
CA GLY A 258 -34.59 3.45 -12.11
C GLY A 258 -35.25 4.03 -10.86
N ARG A 259 -34.67 3.82 -9.67
CA ARG A 259 -35.17 4.28 -8.36
C ARG A 259 -34.62 5.67 -8.01
N GLU A 260 -34.74 6.63 -8.93
CA GLU A 260 -34.09 7.94 -8.84
C GLU A 260 -34.47 8.72 -7.57
N ARG A 261 -35.74 8.66 -7.15
CA ARG A 261 -36.21 9.34 -5.93
C ARG A 261 -35.51 8.83 -4.68
N GLU A 262 -35.20 7.54 -4.64
CA GLU A 262 -34.50 6.90 -3.53
C GLU A 262 -33.00 7.14 -3.59
N ALA A 263 -32.41 7.28 -4.78
CA ALA A 263 -30.99 7.58 -4.96
C ALA A 263 -30.59 8.99 -4.47
N ARG A 264 -31.45 9.99 -4.70
CA ARG A 264 -31.20 11.42 -4.37
C ARG A 264 -30.68 11.68 -2.95
N PRO A 265 -31.29 11.17 -1.86
CA PRO A 265 -30.78 11.39 -0.51
C PRO A 265 -29.36 10.83 -0.32
N TYR A 266 -29.02 9.71 -0.94
CA TYR A 266 -27.68 9.11 -0.83
C TYR A 266 -26.61 9.93 -1.55
N PHE A 267 -26.89 10.46 -2.75
CA PHE A 267 -25.96 11.39 -3.41
C PHE A 267 -25.74 12.68 -2.61
N ALA A 268 -26.78 13.19 -1.93
CA ALA A 268 -26.63 14.34 -1.04
C ALA A 268 -25.71 14.04 0.15
N GLN A 269 -25.86 12.85 0.76
CA GLN A 269 -24.98 12.38 1.83
C GLN A 269 -23.53 12.22 1.35
N ALA A 270 -23.31 11.59 0.18
CA ALA A 270 -21.99 11.43 -0.42
C ALA A 270 -21.26 12.77 -0.61
N LYS A 271 -21.95 13.78 -1.16
CA LYS A 271 -21.39 15.11 -1.41
C LYS A 271 -20.98 15.83 -0.11
N VAL A 272 -21.83 15.82 0.91
CA VAL A 272 -21.50 16.43 2.21
C VAL A 272 -20.21 15.82 2.76
N ARG A 273 -20.08 14.50 2.70
CA ARG A 273 -18.91 13.79 3.25
C ARG A 273 -17.63 14.03 2.45
N SER A 274 -17.72 14.11 1.12
CA SER A 274 -16.56 14.48 0.28
C SER A 274 -16.03 15.89 0.57
N THR A 275 -16.92 16.81 1.00
CA THR A 275 -16.56 18.20 1.32
C THR A 275 -15.94 18.33 2.71
N THR A 276 -16.49 17.63 3.70
CA THR A 276 -15.94 17.60 5.07
C THR A 276 -14.52 17.03 5.10
N GLN A 277 -14.22 16.02 4.28
CA GLN A 277 -12.87 15.44 4.19
C GLN A 277 -11.81 16.38 3.58
N ARG A 278 -12.20 17.24 2.63
CA ARG A 278 -11.28 18.23 2.07
C ARG A 278 -10.93 19.30 3.11
N LEU A 279 -11.90 19.70 3.93
CA LEU A 279 -11.73 20.72 4.96
C LEU A 279 -10.97 20.23 6.20
N SER A 280 -11.00 18.92 6.51
CA SER A 280 -10.22 18.34 7.61
C SER A 280 -8.76 18.04 7.23
N ARG A 281 -8.38 18.22 5.97
CA ARG A 281 -7.03 17.99 5.43
C ARG A 281 -6.31 19.28 5.00
N THR A 282 -6.94 20.44 5.22
CA THR A 282 -6.39 21.80 4.98
C THR A 282 -6.25 22.54 6.30
#